data_AF-A0A7W4K1H4-F1
#
_entry.id   AF-A0A7W4K1H4-F1
#
_cell.length_a   1.000
_cell.length_b   1.000
_cell.length_c   1.000
_cell.angle_alpha   90.00
_cell.angle_beta   90.00
_cell.angle_gamma   90.00
#
_symmetry.space_group_name_H-M   'P 1'
#
loop_
_entity.id
_entity.type
_entity.pdbx_description
1 polymer ?
#
loop_
_entity_poly.entity_id
_entity_poly.type
_entity_poly.pdbx_seq_one_letter_code
_entity_poly.pdbx_strand_id
1 'polypeptide(L)'
;MTWTGWLPQHAAIRDPAGRLLAAAPMYAKPHSCGEYVFDQSWARAFEQAGGDYYPKLQVAVPFSPVPGPRLLVRDDAADRPGLRRVEAGAQGQHKIQRGYRPTPTYSAHWIAHSGLRRAVAEFMTHEREAMLHDMAELDVQSPYRAAGED
;
A
#
# COMPACT_ATOMS: atom_id res chain seq x y z
N MET A 1 -16.85 8.13 -19.15
CA MET A 1 -15.48 7.56 -19.17
C MET A 1 -14.67 8.33 -18.13
N THR A 2 -14.44 7.76 -16.95
CA THR A 2 -13.92 8.51 -15.79
C THR A 2 -12.42 8.77 -15.95
N TRP A 3 -12.08 10.03 -16.28
CA TRP A 3 -10.74 10.56 -16.51
C TRP A 3 -9.72 10.27 -15.39
N THR A 4 -10.18 9.95 -14.19
CA THR A 4 -9.33 9.67 -13.02
C THR A 4 -8.62 8.31 -13.06
N GLY A 5 -9.06 7.39 -13.95
CA GLY A 5 -8.47 6.06 -14.10
C GLY A 5 -8.71 5.13 -12.90
N TRP A 6 -9.73 5.36 -12.08
CA TRP A 6 -10.14 4.48 -10.99
C TRP A 6 -11.38 3.69 -11.40
N LEU A 7 -11.21 2.48 -11.92
CA LEU A 7 -12.32 1.63 -12.34
C LEU A 7 -12.71 0.69 -11.21
N PRO A 8 -13.90 0.84 -10.58
CA PRO A 8 -14.29 0.01 -9.44
C PRO A 8 -14.35 -1.47 -9.79
N GLN A 9 -13.78 -2.30 -8.92
CA GLN A 9 -13.75 -3.75 -8.97
C GLN A 9 -13.95 -4.31 -7.55
N HIS A 10 -14.15 -5.62 -7.42
CA HIS A 10 -14.14 -6.27 -6.11
C HIS A 10 -13.66 -7.71 -6.22
N ALA A 11 -12.99 -8.19 -5.18
CA ALA A 11 -12.70 -9.61 -4.98
C ALA A 11 -13.67 -10.14 -3.92
N ALA A 12 -14.15 -11.36 -4.10
CA ALA A 12 -15.02 -12.04 -3.15
C ALA A 12 -14.56 -13.49 -2.97
N ILE A 13 -14.46 -13.92 -1.72
CA ILE A 13 -14.22 -15.32 -1.35
C ILE A 13 -15.54 -15.89 -0.86
N ARG A 14 -15.93 -17.03 -1.42
CA ARG A 14 -17.14 -17.76 -1.06
C ARG A 14 -16.79 -19.18 -0.64
N ASP A 15 -17.56 -19.75 0.28
CA ASP A 15 -17.45 -21.17 0.62
C ASP A 15 -18.10 -22.05 -0.48
N PRO A 16 -17.96 -23.39 -0.42
CA PRO A 16 -18.58 -24.28 -1.40
C PRO A 16 -20.11 -24.18 -1.47
N ALA A 17 -20.77 -23.67 -0.42
CA ALA A 17 -22.21 -23.42 -0.42
C ALA A 17 -22.59 -22.05 -1.02
N GLY A 18 -21.62 -21.29 -1.56
CA GLY A 18 -21.81 -19.98 -2.19
C GLY A 18 -21.89 -18.81 -1.21
N ARG A 19 -21.73 -19.07 0.09
CA ARG A 19 -21.84 -18.07 1.15
C ARG A 19 -20.59 -17.18 1.15
N LEU A 20 -20.77 -15.87 1.23
CA LEU A 20 -19.66 -14.91 1.25
C LEU A 20 -18.87 -15.02 2.57
N LEU A 21 -17.56 -15.26 2.45
CA LEU A 21 -16.61 -15.33 3.57
C LEU A 21 -15.80 -14.03 3.70
N ALA A 22 -15.38 -13.45 2.59
CA ALA A 22 -14.65 -12.19 2.58
C ALA A 22 -14.88 -11.41 1.28
N ALA A 23 -14.70 -10.10 1.33
CA ALA A 23 -14.69 -9.22 0.18
C ALA A 23 -13.65 -8.11 0.33
N ALA A 24 -13.10 -7.68 -0.80
CA ALA A 24 -12.21 -6.53 -0.88
C ALA A 24 -12.68 -5.61 -2.02
N PRO A 25 -13.02 -4.34 -1.75
CA PRO A 25 -13.17 -3.35 -2.81
C PRO A 25 -11.80 -3.11 -3.46
N MET A 26 -11.78 -3.08 -4.79
CA MET A 26 -10.58 -2.92 -5.59
C MET A 26 -10.81 -1.88 -6.68
N TYR A 27 -9.73 -1.43 -7.29
CA TYR A 27 -9.78 -0.59 -8.48
C TYR A 27 -8.84 -1.15 -9.53
N ALA A 28 -9.33 -1.33 -10.75
CA ALA A 28 -8.49 -1.54 -11.92
C ALA A 28 -7.91 -0.18 -12.35
N LYS A 29 -6.59 -0.14 -12.44
CA LYS A 29 -5.78 1.06 -12.65
C LYS A 29 -5.01 0.94 -13.96
N PRO A 30 -5.27 1.80 -14.96
CA PRO A 30 -4.51 1.84 -16.20
C PRO A 30 -3.23 2.68 -16.10
N HIS A 31 -2.98 3.31 -14.96
CA HIS A 31 -1.80 4.15 -14.67
C HIS A 31 -1.63 4.32 -13.16
N SER A 32 -0.41 4.62 -12.68
CA SER A 32 -0.15 4.85 -11.24
C SER A 32 -0.52 6.24 -10.70
N CYS A 33 -1.04 7.15 -11.52
CA CYS A 33 -1.42 8.50 -11.04
C CYS A 33 -2.53 8.45 -9.97
N GLY A 34 -2.35 9.25 -8.92
CA GLY A 34 -3.30 9.41 -7.80
C GLY A 34 -3.14 8.40 -6.67
N GLU A 35 -2.13 7.54 -6.74
CA GLU A 35 -1.86 6.49 -5.75
C GLU A 35 -0.88 6.95 -4.67
N TYR A 36 -0.88 6.25 -3.54
CA TYR A 36 0.05 6.50 -2.42
C TYR A 36 1.33 5.64 -2.52
N VAL A 37 1.34 4.62 -3.38
CA VAL A 37 2.53 3.83 -3.71
C VAL A 37 3.13 4.41 -4.99
N PHE A 38 4.39 4.84 -4.93
CA PHE A 38 5.08 5.48 -6.04
C PHE A 38 5.81 4.45 -6.93
N ASP A 39 5.07 3.49 -7.49
CA ASP A 39 5.63 2.38 -8.30
C ASP A 39 5.93 2.75 -9.77
N GLN A 40 5.89 4.04 -10.11
CA GLN A 40 6.02 4.56 -11.48
C GLN A 40 7.33 4.12 -12.14
N SER A 41 8.42 4.02 -11.38
CA SER A 41 9.72 3.56 -11.88
C SER A 41 9.69 2.08 -12.27
N TRP A 42 9.07 1.23 -11.46
CA TRP A 42 8.93 -0.20 -11.74
C TRP A 42 8.01 -0.44 -12.93
N ALA A 43 6.89 0.28 -12.98
CA ALA A 43 5.95 0.22 -14.10
C ALA A 43 6.64 0.55 -15.43
N ARG A 44 7.34 1.70 -15.48
CA ARG A 44 8.08 2.12 -16.67
C ARG A 44 9.15 1.12 -17.09
N ALA A 45 9.96 0.64 -16.14
CA ALA A 45 11.02 -0.32 -16.45
C ALA A 45 10.44 -1.64 -16.99
N PHE A 46 9.32 -2.11 -16.45
CA PHE A 46 8.66 -3.32 -16.91
C PHE A 46 8.03 -3.18 -18.30
N GLU A 47 7.34 -2.05 -18.56
CA GLU A 47 6.79 -1.77 -19.89
C GLU A 47 7.87 -1.58 -20.95
N GLN A 48 8.99 -0.95 -20.61
CA GLN A 48 10.16 -0.84 -21.50
C GLN A 48 10.78 -2.20 -21.82
N ALA A 49 10.67 -3.17 -20.91
CA ALA A 49 11.09 -4.55 -21.14
C ALA A 49 10.04 -5.37 -21.92
N GLY A 50 8.95 -4.75 -22.40
CA GLY A 50 7.89 -5.38 -23.18
C GLY A 50 6.83 -6.11 -22.34
N GLY A 51 6.77 -5.86 -21.03
CA GLY A 51 5.76 -6.43 -20.14
C GLY A 51 4.53 -5.53 -19.98
N ASP A 52 3.36 -6.14 -19.80
CA ASP A 52 2.13 -5.41 -19.52
C ASP A 52 1.99 -5.15 -18.01
N TYR A 53 2.40 -3.96 -17.55
CA TYR A 53 2.24 -3.60 -16.13
C TYR A 53 0.79 -3.23 -15.78
N TYR A 54 0.08 -2.62 -16.74
CA TYR A 54 -1.31 -2.20 -16.61
C TYR A 54 -2.24 -3.08 -17.46
N PRO A 55 -3.54 -3.20 -17.08
CA PRO A 55 -4.11 -2.67 -15.85
C PRO A 55 -3.65 -3.47 -14.62
N LYS A 56 -3.42 -2.78 -13.51
CA LYS A 56 -3.18 -3.41 -12.20
C LYS A 56 -4.42 -3.34 -11.33
N LEU A 57 -4.52 -4.24 -10.35
CA LEU A 57 -5.57 -4.22 -9.33
C LEU A 57 -5.01 -3.63 -8.04
N GLN A 58 -5.72 -2.66 -7.48
CA GLN A 58 -5.34 -1.99 -6.24
C GLN A 58 -6.47 -2.03 -5.21
N VAL A 59 -6.14 -2.43 -3.99
CA VAL A 59 -7.00 -2.27 -2.80
C VAL A 59 -6.58 -1.02 -2.04
N ALA A 60 -7.20 0.13 -2.34
CA ALA A 60 -6.97 1.38 -1.63
C ALA A 60 -8.16 2.32 -1.83
N VAL A 61 -8.30 3.35 -0.99
CA VAL A 61 -9.29 4.42 -1.20
C VAL A 61 -8.63 5.61 -1.89
N PRO A 62 -9.19 6.14 -2.98
CA PRO A 62 -8.62 7.29 -3.67
C PRO A 62 -8.71 8.55 -2.79
N PHE A 63 -7.64 9.34 -2.77
CA PHE A 63 -7.63 10.73 -2.29
C PHE A 63 -8.12 11.02 -0.86
N SER A 64 -8.11 10.05 0.08
CA SER A 64 -8.48 10.33 1.47
C SER A 64 -7.56 9.65 2.48
N PRO A 65 -7.08 10.36 3.53
CA PRO A 65 -6.35 9.76 4.64
C PRO A 65 -7.34 9.14 5.64
N VAL A 66 -8.33 8.37 5.15
CA VAL A 66 -9.32 7.73 6.02
C VAL A 66 -8.79 6.34 6.42
N PRO A 67 -8.41 6.14 7.69
CA PRO A 67 -8.11 4.82 8.20
C PRO A 67 -9.42 4.01 8.31
N GLY A 68 -9.38 2.73 7.92
CA GLY A 68 -10.52 1.84 8.07
C GLY A 68 -10.27 0.46 7.45
N PRO A 69 -11.01 -0.59 7.87
CA PRO A 69 -10.89 -1.91 7.29
C PRO A 69 -11.21 -1.87 5.80
N ARG A 70 -10.31 -2.41 4.96
CA ARG A 70 -10.50 -2.59 3.51
C ARG A 70 -10.65 -4.06 3.12
N LEU A 71 -10.47 -4.96 4.07
CA LEU A 71 -10.77 -6.36 3.92
C LEU A 71 -11.97 -6.63 4.82
N LEU A 72 -13.10 -6.91 4.19
CA LEU A 72 -14.34 -7.25 4.87
C LEU A 72 -14.33 -8.76 5.04
N VAL A 73 -14.13 -9.24 6.25
CA VAL A 73 -14.10 -10.68 6.54
C VAL A 73 -15.20 -10.99 7.52
N ARG A 74 -15.93 -12.07 7.27
CA ARG A 74 -17.00 -12.52 8.16
C ARG A 74 -16.41 -13.00 9.48
N ASP A 75 -17.03 -12.68 10.60
CA ASP A 75 -16.48 -12.94 11.93
C ASP A 75 -16.26 -14.44 12.22
N ASP A 76 -17.14 -15.31 11.72
CA ASP A 76 -17.05 -16.77 11.82
C ASP A 76 -16.19 -17.42 10.71
N ALA A 77 -15.63 -16.63 9.79
CA ALA A 77 -14.80 -17.13 8.69
C ALA A 77 -13.29 -16.96 8.93
N ALA A 78 -12.88 -16.28 10.00
CA ALA A 78 -11.48 -15.98 10.27
C ALA A 78 -11.04 -16.46 11.66
N ASP A 79 -10.16 -17.47 11.68
CA ASP A 79 -9.44 -17.89 12.90
C ASP A 79 -8.34 -16.89 13.32
N ARG A 80 -8.21 -15.76 12.62
CA ARG A 80 -7.17 -14.75 12.84
C ARG A 80 -7.77 -13.36 13.00
N PRO A 81 -7.68 -12.75 14.20
CA PRO A 81 -8.20 -11.39 14.45
C PRO A 81 -7.43 -10.24 13.74
N GLY A 82 -6.55 -10.53 12.78
CA GLY A 82 -5.53 -9.59 12.28
C GLY A 82 -5.80 -8.84 10.96
N LEU A 83 -6.83 -9.17 10.18
CA LEU A 83 -7.08 -8.54 8.87
C LEU A 83 -7.94 -7.25 8.94
N ARG A 84 -7.94 -6.57 10.09
CA ARG A 84 -8.88 -5.48 10.39
C ARG A 84 -8.40 -4.08 10.02
N ARG A 85 -7.14 -3.91 9.58
CA ARG A 85 -6.57 -2.57 9.35
C ARG A 85 -5.73 -2.54 8.08
N VAL A 86 -6.13 -1.68 7.14
CA VAL A 86 -5.33 -1.28 5.98
C VAL A 86 -5.10 0.20 6.11
N GLU A 87 -3.84 0.60 6.25
CA GLU A 87 -3.46 2.00 6.41
C GLU A 87 -3.53 2.74 5.07
N ALA A 88 -4.29 3.82 5.03
CA ALA A 88 -4.36 4.70 3.87
C ALA A 88 -3.17 5.68 3.90
N GLY A 89 -2.06 5.28 3.28
CA GLY A 89 -1.06 6.19 2.74
C GLY A 89 0.13 6.54 3.66
N ALA A 90 1.32 6.21 3.19
CA ALA A 90 2.58 6.82 3.62
C ALA A 90 2.73 8.20 2.96
N GLN A 91 3.21 9.23 3.67
CA GLN A 91 3.56 10.50 3.02
C GLN A 91 4.58 11.34 3.80
N GLY A 92 5.76 11.52 3.19
CA GLY A 92 6.59 12.74 3.13
C GLY A 92 7.23 13.32 4.41
N GLN A 93 8.51 13.71 4.28
CA GLN A 93 9.27 14.48 5.29
C GLN A 93 8.54 15.75 5.77
N HIS A 94 7.66 16.32 4.95
CA HIS A 94 6.83 17.49 5.25
C HIS A 94 5.88 17.31 6.46
N LYS A 95 5.59 16.06 6.88
CA LYS A 95 4.77 15.78 8.07
C LYS A 95 5.55 15.93 9.39
N ILE A 96 6.88 15.92 9.34
CA ILE A 96 7.75 16.13 10.52
C ILE A 96 7.53 17.54 11.10
N GLN A 97 7.44 18.55 10.22
CA GLN A 97 7.15 19.94 10.63
C GLN A 97 5.79 20.11 11.32
N ARG A 98 4.89 19.13 11.16
CA ARG A 98 3.56 19.11 11.79
C ARG A 98 3.49 18.21 13.02
N GLY A 99 4.64 17.74 13.52
CA GLY A 99 4.75 16.95 14.75
C GLY A 99 4.49 15.45 14.60
N TYR A 100 4.40 14.93 13.37
CA TYR A 100 4.27 13.49 13.15
C TYR A 100 5.66 12.84 13.12
N ARG A 101 5.83 11.74 13.85
CA ARG A 101 7.06 10.93 13.82
C ARG A 101 7.11 10.03 12.59
N PRO A 102 8.30 9.79 12.00
CA PRO A 102 8.46 8.75 11.00
C PRO A 102 8.00 7.40 11.57
N THR A 103 7.09 6.72 10.88
CA THR A 103 6.58 5.41 11.31
C THR A 103 6.61 4.46 10.11
N PRO A 104 7.13 3.22 10.26
CA PRO A 104 7.12 2.27 9.16
C PRO A 104 5.69 2.00 8.70
N THR A 105 5.48 2.06 7.39
CA THR A 105 4.19 1.73 6.77
C THR A 105 4.36 0.53 5.88
N TYR A 106 3.43 -0.42 5.97
CA TYR A 106 3.49 -1.67 5.24
C TYR A 106 2.42 -1.71 4.15
N SER A 107 2.76 -2.33 3.03
CA SER A 107 1.85 -2.62 1.92
C SER A 107 2.09 -4.05 1.45
N ALA A 108 1.06 -4.66 0.86
CA ALA A 108 1.13 -6.00 0.31
C ALA A 108 0.97 -5.94 -1.20
N HIS A 109 1.86 -6.62 -1.92
CA HIS A 109 1.87 -6.65 -3.37
C HIS A 109 1.92 -8.10 -3.86
N TRP A 110 1.01 -8.45 -4.76
CA TRP A 110 1.12 -9.68 -5.53
C TRP A 110 1.60 -9.35 -6.93
N ILE A 111 2.76 -9.88 -7.31
CA ILE A 111 3.38 -9.67 -8.61
C ILE A 111 3.46 -11.02 -9.32
N ALA A 112 2.61 -11.21 -10.33
CA ALA A 112 2.50 -12.45 -11.07
C ALA A 112 3.82 -12.79 -11.80
N HIS A 113 4.36 -11.83 -12.55
CA HIS A 113 5.57 -12.00 -13.34
C HIS A 113 6.80 -12.22 -12.43
N SER A 114 7.47 -13.37 -12.58
CA SER A 114 8.56 -13.78 -11.69
C SER A 114 9.79 -12.86 -11.76
N GLY A 115 10.16 -12.40 -12.96
CA GLY A 115 11.28 -11.49 -13.15
C GLY A 115 11.04 -10.13 -12.49
N LEU A 116 9.82 -9.61 -12.61
CA LEU A 116 9.44 -8.34 -11.99
C LEU A 116 9.38 -8.49 -10.46
N ARG A 117 8.80 -9.59 -9.98
CA ARG A 117 8.74 -9.90 -8.55
C ARG A 117 10.13 -9.94 -7.93
N ARG A 118 11.09 -10.60 -8.60
CA ARG A 118 12.48 -10.66 -8.14
C ARG A 118 13.13 -9.29 -8.12
N ALA A 119 13.02 -8.52 -9.20
CA ALA A 119 13.60 -7.19 -9.30
C ALA A 119 13.05 -6.23 -8.22
N VAL A 120 11.74 -6.24 -7.99
CA VAL A 120 11.10 -5.44 -6.92
C VAL A 120 11.57 -5.90 -5.53
N ALA A 121 11.69 -7.21 -5.29
CA ALA A 121 12.18 -7.73 -4.00
C ALA A 121 13.64 -7.34 -3.70
N GLU A 122 14.51 -7.40 -4.71
CA GLU A 122 15.91 -6.96 -4.61
C GLU A 122 15.99 -5.44 -4.37
N PHE A 123 15.20 -4.64 -5.09
CA PHE A 123 15.09 -3.21 -4.88
C PHE A 123 14.62 -2.86 -3.45
N MET A 124 13.56 -3.53 -2.97
CA MET A 124 13.01 -3.32 -1.62
C MET A 124 13.97 -3.66 -0.47
N THR A 125 14.98 -4.50 -0.72
CA THR A 125 16.00 -4.80 0.29
C THR A 125 16.86 -3.57 0.55
N HIS A 126 17.39 -2.96 -0.52
CA HIS A 126 18.19 -1.74 -0.44
C HIS A 126 17.36 -0.53 0.01
N GLU A 127 16.14 -0.39 -0.53
CA GLU A 127 15.24 0.72 -0.20
C GLU A 127 14.87 0.73 1.27
N ARG A 128 14.68 -0.46 1.88
CA ARG A 128 14.38 -0.58 3.31
C ARG A 128 15.52 -0.08 4.18
N GLU A 129 16.76 -0.42 3.85
CA GLU A 129 17.94 0.01 4.61
C GLU A 129 18.09 1.53 4.55
N ALA A 130 17.99 2.11 3.34
CA ALA A 130 18.02 3.56 3.16
C ALA A 130 16.87 4.26 3.90
N MET A 131 15.64 3.76 3.78
CA MET A 131 14.48 4.29 4.49
C MET A 131 14.67 4.27 6.01
N LEU A 132 15.19 3.19 6.59
CA LEU A 132 15.43 3.10 8.03
C LEU A 132 16.50 4.09 8.49
N HIS A 133 17.54 4.32 7.68
CA HIS A 133 18.54 5.35 7.94
C HIS A 133 17.92 6.75 7.93
N ASP A 134 17.18 7.10 6.87
CA ASP A 134 16.48 8.38 6.74
C ASP A 134 15.51 8.61 7.90
N MET A 135 14.77 7.57 8.32
CA MET A 135 13.86 7.65 9.45
C MET A 135 14.60 7.98 10.75
N ALA A 136 15.78 7.40 10.98
CA ALA A 136 16.59 7.69 12.16
C ALA A 136 17.11 9.14 12.15
N GLU A 137 17.59 9.63 11.00
CA GLU A 137 18.02 11.02 10.86
C GLU A 137 16.87 12.02 11.09
N LEU A 138 15.69 11.74 10.53
CA LEU A 138 14.50 12.57 10.69
C LEU A 138 13.97 12.59 12.13
N ASP A 139 14.10 11.48 12.86
CA ASP A 139 13.73 11.42 14.27
C ASP A 139 14.67 12.27 15.14
N VAL A 140 15.97 12.29 14.84
CA VAL A 140 16.96 13.16 15.52
C VAL A 140 16.66 14.65 15.31
N GLN A 141 16.17 15.03 14.13
CA GLN A 141 15.84 16.41 13.76
C GLN A 141 14.44 16.84 14.22
N SER A 142 13.64 15.93 14.79
CA SER A 142 12.28 16.25 15.22
C SER A 142 12.30 17.20 16.42
N PRO A 143 11.63 18.38 16.34
CA PRO A 143 11.58 19.35 17.43
C PRO A 143 10.80 18.86 18.67
N TYR A 144 10.25 17.64 18.64
CA TYR A 144 9.43 17.05 19.70
C TYR A 144 10.12 15.87 20.40
N ARG A 145 11.42 16.01 20.73
CA ARG A 145 12.05 15.17 21.77
C ARG A 145 11.22 15.32 23.05
N ALA A 146 10.86 14.18 23.63
CA ALA A 146 9.87 14.05 24.69
C ALA A 146 10.01 15.11 25.80
N ALA A 147 9.03 15.99 25.90
CA ALA A 147 8.57 16.46 27.20
C ALA A 147 7.66 15.34 27.74
N GLY A 148 8.22 14.42 28.52
CA GLY A 148 7.46 13.27 29.03
C GLY A 148 8.31 12.13 29.57
N GLU A 149 9.27 12.43 30.43
CA GLU A 149 9.72 11.53 31.50
C GLU A 149 9.90 12.40 32.76
N ASP A 150 8.83 12.44 33.56
CA ASP A 150 8.81 12.68 35.02
C ASP A 150 7.56 11.96 35.57
#